data_AF-A0A8I0BLE1-F1
#
_entry.id   AF-A0A8I0BLE1-F1
#
_cell.length_a   1.000
_cell.length_b   1.000
_cell.length_c   1.000
_cell.angle_alpha   90.00
_cell.angle_beta   90.00
_cell.angle_gamma   90.00
#
_symmetry.space_group_name_H-M   'P 1'
#
loop_
_entity.id
_entity.type
_entity.pdbx_description
1 polymer ?
#
loop_
_entity_poly.entity_id
_entity_poly.type
_entity_poly.pdbx_seq_one_letter_code
_entity_poly.pdbx_strand_id
1 'polypeptide(L)'
;MQVRIERVERIESELEEHVGDQTFVEESRFLEEDEQGEGKILDQIIFVDGKRRSFVRITTDEGITGIFAELCVGAVIWDREGGTKTLFSPDKPPVKERVLGFSQSFQEEGYEEVGGILFKVVKEGKDAMQSIDLYMRSLEIEEVRKHMDKNTLIVKDGPAARELPFEENVGPIGLVKNIGVTELSKEDFKKLRFLKKGERSKMFVSSRETPLKKVGAYVKLIDGEGIRGLVRLETYVKDDDQIPYVRKVFDDLAKTLPHLTADLPIPRLPENILPIQFLEENLSYYLTDKNYMNTRLFAYIGR
;
A
#
# COMPACT_ATOMS: atom_id res chain seq x y z
N MET A 1 -20.63 -5.65 -30.89
CA MET A 1 -20.06 -4.77 -29.86
C MET A 1 -18.69 -5.31 -29.49
N GLN A 2 -17.62 -4.54 -29.68
CA GLN A 2 -16.26 -4.98 -29.39
C GLN A 2 -15.82 -4.34 -28.06
N VAL A 3 -15.77 -5.13 -26.99
CA VAL A 3 -15.28 -4.70 -25.68
C VAL A 3 -13.91 -5.30 -25.47
N ARG A 4 -12.90 -4.46 -25.22
CA ARG A 4 -11.56 -4.91 -24.83
C ARG A 4 -11.47 -4.87 -23.31
N ILE A 5 -11.18 -6.03 -22.71
CA ILE A 5 -11.08 -6.21 -21.27
C ILE A 5 -9.60 -6.30 -20.91
N GLU A 6 -9.13 -5.43 -20.03
CA GLU A 6 -7.71 -5.37 -19.63
C GLU A 6 -7.44 -6.01 -18.25
N ARG A 7 -8.49 -6.20 -17.43
CA ARG A 7 -8.45 -6.90 -16.13
C ARG A 7 -9.85 -7.47 -15.80
N VAL A 8 -9.87 -8.61 -15.13
CA VAL A 8 -11.08 -9.25 -14.61
C VAL A 8 -10.82 -9.67 -13.18
N GLU A 9 -11.75 -9.39 -12.28
CA GLU A 9 -11.69 -9.79 -10.88
C GLU A 9 -13.02 -10.41 -10.45
N ARG A 10 -12.95 -11.34 -9.50
CA ARG A 10 -14.13 -11.87 -8.83
C ARG A 10 -14.59 -10.85 -7.80
N ILE A 11 -15.88 -10.53 -7.81
CA ILE A 11 -16.53 -9.74 -6.77
C ILE A 11 -16.83 -10.69 -5.60
N GLU A 12 -16.39 -10.35 -4.39
CA GLU A 12 -16.54 -11.22 -3.21
C GLU A 12 -17.81 -10.89 -2.42
N SER A 13 -18.28 -9.64 -2.48
CA SER A 13 -19.51 -9.22 -1.79
C SER A 13 -20.26 -8.10 -2.52
N GLU A 14 -21.60 -8.13 -2.43
CA GLU A 14 -22.50 -7.07 -2.89
C GLU A 14 -22.39 -5.75 -2.09
N LEU A 15 -21.65 -5.76 -0.97
CA LEU A 15 -21.46 -4.60 -0.09
C LEU A 15 -20.09 -3.93 -0.28
N GLU A 16 -19.36 -4.28 -1.33
CA GLU A 16 -18.09 -3.64 -1.68
C GLU A 16 -18.30 -2.18 -2.10
N GLU A 17 -17.33 -1.33 -1.81
CA GLU A 17 -17.33 0.05 -2.28
C GLU A 17 -17.25 0.07 -3.82
N HIS A 18 -18.02 0.95 -4.44
CA HIS A 18 -18.05 1.04 -5.90
C HIS A 18 -16.68 1.43 -6.45
N VAL A 19 -16.10 0.57 -7.28
CA VAL A 19 -14.86 0.88 -7.99
C VAL A 19 -15.20 1.76 -9.20
N GLY A 20 -14.71 3.00 -9.18
CA GLY A 20 -14.87 3.95 -10.29
C GLY A 20 -13.94 3.66 -11.48
N ASP A 21 -14.19 4.35 -12.59
CA ASP A 21 -13.33 4.32 -13.77
C ASP A 21 -11.92 4.85 -13.46
N GLN A 22 -10.94 4.40 -14.24
CA GLN A 22 -9.58 4.94 -14.16
C GLN A 22 -9.55 6.43 -14.51
N THR A 23 -8.76 7.21 -13.77
CA THR A 23 -8.57 8.64 -14.02
C THR A 23 -7.21 8.93 -14.65
N PHE A 24 -7.21 9.92 -15.54
CA PHE A 24 -6.05 10.32 -16.36
C PHE A 24 -5.81 11.81 -16.23
N VAL A 25 -4.57 12.24 -16.48
CA VAL A 25 -4.21 13.66 -16.60
C VAL A 25 -4.18 14.07 -18.08
N GLU A 26 -4.21 15.37 -18.36
CA GLU A 26 -4.15 15.87 -19.75
C GLU A 26 -2.80 15.55 -20.41
N GLU A 27 -1.70 15.70 -19.66
CA GLU A 27 -0.34 15.51 -20.16
C GLU A 27 0.51 14.72 -19.14
N SER A 28 1.22 13.70 -19.64
CA SER A 28 2.18 12.93 -18.85
C SER A 28 3.47 13.71 -18.68
N ARG A 29 3.96 13.84 -17.45
CA ARG A 29 5.19 14.58 -17.13
C ARG A 29 6.37 13.64 -17.01
N PHE A 30 6.75 12.98 -18.10
CA PHE A 30 7.91 12.11 -18.12
C PHE A 30 9.23 12.90 -17.98
N LEU A 31 10.21 12.26 -17.35
CA LEU A 31 11.61 12.65 -17.44
C LEU A 31 12.15 12.06 -18.74
N GLU A 32 12.17 12.83 -19.82
CA GLU A 32 12.45 12.32 -21.16
C GLU A 32 13.88 11.79 -21.32
N GLU A 33 14.81 12.28 -20.50
CA GLU A 33 16.19 11.81 -20.38
C GLU A 33 16.33 10.46 -19.65
N ASP A 34 15.26 9.97 -19.03
CA ASP A 34 15.26 8.67 -18.37
C ASP A 34 15.13 7.51 -19.37
N GLU A 35 16.01 6.53 -19.19
CA GLU A 35 15.99 5.25 -19.88
C GLU A 35 16.26 4.16 -18.86
N GLN A 36 15.60 3.01 -19.03
CA GLN A 36 15.78 1.88 -18.13
C GLN A 36 17.20 1.30 -18.30
N GLY A 37 17.96 1.28 -17.20
CA GLY A 37 19.22 0.55 -17.12
C GLY A 37 19.01 -0.94 -16.92
N GLU A 38 20.09 -1.72 -16.94
CA GLU A 38 20.00 -3.18 -16.81
C GLU A 38 19.50 -3.64 -15.42
N GLY A 39 19.71 -2.82 -14.39
CA GLY A 39 19.44 -3.14 -12.99
C GLY A 39 20.29 -4.30 -12.44
N LYS A 40 20.22 -4.51 -11.14
CA LYS A 40 20.79 -5.65 -10.41
C LYS A 40 19.73 -6.28 -9.52
N ILE A 41 19.86 -7.58 -9.30
CA ILE A 41 19.04 -8.26 -8.28
C ILE A 41 19.52 -7.78 -6.93
N LEU A 42 18.61 -7.21 -6.15
CA LEU A 42 18.89 -6.76 -4.79
C LEU A 42 19.17 -7.96 -3.89
N ASP A 43 20.07 -7.79 -2.94
CA ASP A 43 20.39 -8.84 -1.97
C ASP A 43 19.38 -8.87 -0.82
N GLN A 44 18.85 -7.70 -0.43
CA GLN A 44 17.88 -7.57 0.66
C GLN A 44 16.84 -6.48 0.36
N ILE A 45 15.60 -6.72 0.76
CA ILE A 45 14.49 -5.76 0.73
C ILE A 45 13.66 -5.93 2.01
N ILE A 46 13.34 -4.82 2.68
CA ILE A 46 12.35 -4.81 3.76
C ILE A 46 11.01 -4.41 3.18
N PHE A 47 10.00 -5.26 3.32
CA PHE A 47 8.62 -4.94 2.96
C PHE A 47 7.82 -4.56 4.20
N VAL A 48 7.13 -3.43 4.14
CA VAL A 48 6.24 -2.93 5.21
C VAL A 48 4.80 -2.92 4.69
N ASP A 49 3.88 -3.46 5.47
CA ASP A 49 2.46 -3.53 5.14
C ASP A 49 1.57 -3.52 6.40
N GLY A 50 0.29 -3.21 6.20
CA GLY A 50 -0.75 -3.18 7.22
C GLY A 50 -1.93 -4.09 6.87
N LYS A 51 -2.48 -4.77 7.88
CA LYS A 51 -3.70 -5.55 7.77
C LYS A 51 -4.75 -4.99 8.72
N ARG A 52 -5.96 -4.76 8.19
CA ARG A 52 -7.13 -4.34 8.99
C ARG A 52 -8.20 -5.42 9.06
N ARG A 53 -8.94 -5.43 10.16
CA ARG A 53 -10.21 -6.16 10.30
C ARG A 53 -11.27 -5.22 10.86
N SER A 54 -12.32 -5.00 10.08
CA SER A 54 -13.50 -4.25 10.52
C SER A 54 -14.52 -5.20 11.15
N PHE A 55 -15.12 -4.75 12.26
CA PHE A 55 -16.03 -5.54 13.08
C PHE A 55 -17.48 -5.11 12.92
N VAL A 56 -17.80 -3.91 13.43
CA VAL A 56 -19.16 -3.37 13.55
C VAL A 56 -19.16 -1.93 13.07
N ARG A 57 -20.22 -1.57 12.33
CA ARG A 57 -20.54 -0.19 11.96
C ARG A 57 -21.67 0.30 12.85
N ILE A 58 -21.54 1.51 13.37
CA ILE A 58 -22.52 2.20 14.20
C ILE A 58 -22.96 3.51 13.56
N THR A 59 -24.06 4.05 14.06
CA THR A 59 -24.54 5.40 13.75
C THR A 59 -24.86 6.07 15.08
N THR A 60 -24.26 7.23 15.33
CA THR A 60 -24.55 8.03 16.54
C THR A 60 -25.94 8.66 16.46
N ASP A 61 -26.43 9.21 17.56
CA ASP A 61 -27.65 10.02 17.60
C ASP A 61 -27.56 11.28 16.72
N GLU A 62 -26.35 11.83 16.57
CA GLU A 62 -26.04 12.91 15.61
C GLU A 62 -26.00 12.44 14.14
N GLY A 63 -26.23 11.15 13.87
CA GLY A 63 -26.22 10.59 12.52
C GLY A 63 -24.83 10.32 11.95
N ILE A 64 -23.78 10.38 12.78
CA ILE A 64 -22.40 10.16 12.34
C ILE A 64 -22.13 8.65 12.27
N THR A 65 -21.62 8.18 11.13
CA THR A 65 -21.25 6.77 10.96
C THR A 65 -19.90 6.50 11.58
N GLY A 66 -19.83 5.49 12.46
CA GLY A 66 -18.61 5.01 13.10
C GLY A 66 -18.28 3.56 12.75
N ILE A 67 -17.01 3.18 12.75
CA ILE A 67 -16.56 1.80 12.46
C ILE A 67 -15.55 1.34 13.50
N PHE A 68 -15.88 0.25 14.21
CA PHE A 68 -14.93 -0.47 15.05
C PHE A 68 -14.04 -1.35 14.18
N ALA A 69 -12.72 -1.16 14.29
CA ALA A 69 -11.74 -1.94 13.56
C ALA A 69 -10.50 -2.22 14.40
N GLU A 70 -9.65 -3.11 13.90
CA GLU A 70 -8.34 -3.39 14.45
C GLU A 70 -7.33 -3.42 13.31
N LEU A 71 -6.18 -2.81 13.57
CA LEU A 71 -5.07 -2.63 12.65
C LEU A 71 -3.88 -3.41 13.17
N CYS A 72 -3.18 -4.10 12.27
CA CYS A 72 -1.98 -4.86 12.56
C CYS A 72 -0.92 -4.48 11.51
N VAL A 73 0.21 -3.91 11.94
CA VAL A 73 1.25 -3.39 11.04
C VAL A 73 2.59 -4.00 11.42
N GLY A 74 3.37 -4.38 10.41
CA GLY A 74 4.70 -4.93 10.61
C GLY A 74 5.48 -5.02 9.32
N ALA A 75 6.63 -5.69 9.41
CA ALA A 75 7.55 -5.82 8.30
C ALA A 75 8.09 -7.25 8.15
N VAL A 76 8.49 -7.58 6.91
CA VAL A 76 9.33 -8.74 6.61
C VAL A 76 10.62 -8.27 5.96
N ILE A 77 11.70 -9.02 6.19
CA ILE A 77 12.89 -8.92 5.36
C ILE A 77 12.87 -10.07 4.37
N TRP A 78 13.01 -9.75 3.09
CA TRP A 78 13.39 -10.69 2.06
C TRP A 78 14.90 -10.60 1.87
N ASP A 79 15.56 -11.74 1.98
CA ASP A 79 16.97 -11.93 1.72
C ASP A 79 17.13 -12.90 0.53
N ARG A 80 18.01 -12.56 -0.41
CA ARG A 80 18.19 -13.32 -1.64
C ARG A 80 18.63 -14.77 -1.40
N GLU A 81 19.42 -15.02 -0.35
CA GLU A 81 19.92 -16.35 0.00
C GLU A 81 19.02 -17.03 1.05
N GLY A 82 18.41 -16.23 1.93
CA GLY A 82 17.65 -16.71 3.09
C GLY A 82 16.13 -16.72 2.94
N GLY A 83 15.58 -16.20 1.84
CA GLY A 83 14.14 -16.06 1.63
C GLY A 83 13.50 -14.99 2.52
N THR A 84 12.20 -15.15 2.81
CA THR A 84 11.41 -14.17 3.58
C THR A 84 11.30 -14.54 5.06
N LYS A 85 11.53 -13.57 5.95
CA LYS A 85 11.37 -13.72 7.41
C LYS A 85 10.61 -12.52 7.99
N THR A 86 9.76 -12.76 8.98
CA THR A 86 9.11 -11.69 9.74
C THR A 86 10.12 -10.95 10.61
N LEU A 87 9.98 -9.63 10.72
CA LEU A 87 10.72 -8.79 11.68
C LEU A 87 9.98 -8.67 13.03
N PHE A 88 9.05 -9.59 13.28
CA PHE A 88 8.27 -9.77 14.50
C PHE A 88 8.08 -11.27 14.77
N SER A 89 7.65 -11.63 15.98
CA SER A 89 7.39 -13.01 16.40
C SER A 89 6.30 -13.06 17.46
N PRO A 90 5.79 -14.24 17.86
CA PRO A 90 4.82 -14.31 18.95
C PRO A 90 5.30 -13.69 20.27
N ASP A 91 6.61 -13.78 20.56
CA ASP A 91 7.23 -13.18 21.76
C ASP A 91 7.44 -11.65 21.62
N LYS A 92 7.48 -11.16 20.38
CA LYS A 92 7.63 -9.74 20.02
C LYS A 92 6.64 -9.41 18.92
N PRO A 93 5.34 -9.31 19.26
CA PRO A 93 4.27 -9.22 18.27
C PRO A 93 4.39 -7.93 17.45
N PRO A 94 3.81 -7.92 16.22
CA PRO A 94 3.70 -6.70 15.43
C PRO A 94 2.85 -5.64 16.14
N VAL A 95 2.90 -4.40 15.64
CA VAL A 95 2.05 -3.32 16.17
C VAL A 95 0.60 -3.70 15.94
N LYS A 96 -0.20 -3.67 17.00
CA LYS A 96 -1.63 -3.96 16.96
C LYS A 96 -2.41 -2.90 17.70
N GLU A 97 -3.30 -2.21 17.00
CA GLU A 97 -4.13 -1.15 17.57
C GLU A 97 -5.61 -1.34 17.25
N ARG A 98 -6.45 -1.04 18.24
CA ARG A 98 -7.91 -1.03 18.10
C ARG A 98 -8.36 0.40 17.91
N VAL A 99 -9.19 0.61 16.90
CA VAL A 99 -9.62 1.94 16.49
C VAL A 99 -11.13 2.01 16.32
N LEU A 100 -11.67 3.19 16.57
CA LEU A 100 -13.03 3.57 16.24
C LEU A 100 -12.94 4.74 15.25
N GLY A 101 -13.18 4.42 13.98
CA GLY A 101 -13.13 5.38 12.89
C GLY A 101 -14.40 6.22 12.81
N PHE A 102 -14.25 7.52 12.65
CA PHE A 102 -15.33 8.48 12.37
C PHE A 102 -14.91 9.45 11.26
N SER A 103 -15.83 10.28 10.77
CA SER A 103 -15.45 11.46 9.97
C SER A 103 -14.94 12.60 10.86
N GLN A 104 -14.33 13.61 10.25
CA GLN A 104 -13.97 14.89 10.89
C GLN A 104 -15.14 15.59 11.60
N SER A 105 -16.39 15.21 11.29
CA SER A 105 -17.58 15.75 11.95
C SER A 105 -17.71 15.32 13.41
N PHE A 106 -17.09 14.21 13.81
CA PHE A 106 -17.12 13.70 15.18
C PHE A 106 -16.27 14.58 16.10
N GLN A 107 -16.86 15.10 17.18
CA GLN A 107 -16.21 16.11 18.01
C GLN A 107 -15.28 15.51 19.07
N GLU A 108 -15.58 14.32 19.58
CA GLU A 108 -14.83 13.70 20.67
C GLU A 108 -13.47 13.13 20.22
N GLU A 109 -12.57 12.93 21.18
CA GLU A 109 -11.20 12.44 21.00
C GLU A 109 -10.79 11.52 22.13
N GLY A 110 -9.71 10.76 21.93
CA GLY A 110 -9.17 9.87 22.94
C GLY A 110 -9.56 8.43 22.68
N TYR A 111 -10.13 7.77 23.69
CA TYR A 111 -10.45 6.36 23.66
C TYR A 111 -11.88 6.11 24.11
N GLU A 112 -12.58 5.27 23.35
CA GLU A 112 -13.89 4.75 23.73
C GLU A 112 -13.74 3.36 24.32
N GLU A 113 -14.33 3.14 25.51
CA GLU A 113 -14.39 1.82 26.13
C GLU A 113 -15.73 1.15 25.82
N VAL A 114 -15.69 -0.03 25.18
CA VAL A 114 -16.89 -0.84 24.93
C VAL A 114 -16.68 -2.24 25.47
N GLY A 115 -17.42 -2.61 26.51
CA GLY A 115 -17.34 -3.93 27.13
C GLY A 115 -15.95 -4.28 27.68
N GLY A 116 -15.25 -3.29 28.27
CA GLY A 116 -13.88 -3.46 28.80
C GLY A 116 -12.79 -3.43 27.74
N ILE A 117 -13.09 -3.00 26.51
CA ILE A 117 -12.13 -2.92 25.41
C ILE A 117 -12.01 -1.47 24.95
N LEU A 118 -10.79 -0.95 24.98
CA LEU A 118 -10.47 0.41 24.51
C LEU A 118 -10.27 0.44 23.00
N PHE A 119 -10.88 1.42 22.35
CA PHE A 119 -10.72 1.76 20.95
C PHE A 119 -10.29 3.22 20.82
N LYS A 120 -9.17 3.45 20.14
CA LYS A 120 -8.70 4.81 19.85
C LYS A 120 -9.60 5.48 18.82
N VAL A 121 -10.11 6.68 19.11
CA VAL A 121 -10.87 7.47 18.15
C VAL A 121 -9.94 7.98 17.05
N VAL A 122 -10.28 7.70 15.79
CA VAL A 122 -9.55 8.18 14.61
C VAL A 122 -10.51 8.88 13.65
N LYS A 123 -10.24 10.13 13.30
CA LYS A 123 -11.26 11.01 12.67
C LYS A 123 -10.72 12.01 11.63
N GLU A 124 -9.54 11.78 11.07
CA GLU A 124 -8.90 12.70 10.13
C GLU A 124 -9.50 12.67 8.71
N GLY A 125 -10.32 11.67 8.38
CA GLY A 125 -10.93 11.45 7.08
C GLY A 125 -12.32 12.05 6.92
N LYS A 126 -12.77 12.12 5.66
CA LYS A 126 -14.12 12.54 5.27
C LYS A 126 -15.19 11.56 5.76
N ASP A 127 -14.82 10.30 5.93
CA ASP A 127 -15.65 9.22 6.45
C ASP A 127 -14.84 8.31 7.38
N ALA A 128 -15.54 7.40 8.07
CA ALA A 128 -14.95 6.49 9.04
C ALA A 128 -13.88 5.57 8.46
N MET A 129 -14.07 5.05 7.25
CA MET A 129 -13.10 4.15 6.62
C MET A 129 -11.83 4.91 6.21
N GLN A 130 -11.99 6.10 5.63
CA GLN A 130 -10.86 6.94 5.28
C GLN A 130 -10.03 7.33 6.52
N SER A 131 -10.66 7.63 7.65
CA SER A 131 -9.94 7.90 8.91
C SER A 131 -9.14 6.69 9.39
N ILE A 132 -9.70 5.49 9.29
CA ILE A 132 -9.01 4.23 9.64
C ILE A 132 -7.80 4.02 8.71
N ASP A 133 -7.98 4.22 7.41
CA ASP A 133 -6.90 4.01 6.43
C ASP A 133 -5.79 5.06 6.57
N LEU A 134 -6.12 6.32 6.85
CA LEU A 134 -5.13 7.37 7.17
C LEU A 134 -4.34 7.02 8.44
N TYR A 135 -5.01 6.49 9.46
CA TYR A 135 -4.34 6.08 10.68
C TYR A 135 -3.44 4.85 10.46
N MET A 136 -3.89 3.84 9.71
CA MET A 136 -3.06 2.70 9.33
C MET A 136 -1.81 3.14 8.56
N ARG A 137 -1.96 4.09 7.62
CA ARG A 137 -0.83 4.70 6.90
C ARG A 137 0.18 5.35 7.86
N SER A 138 -0.28 5.98 8.93
CA SER A 138 0.61 6.57 9.94
C SER A 138 1.39 5.51 10.73
N LEU A 139 0.74 4.39 11.07
CA LEU A 139 1.40 3.25 11.71
C LEU A 139 2.43 2.59 10.77
N GLU A 140 2.13 2.47 9.48
CA GLU A 140 3.09 1.99 8.47
C GLU A 140 4.30 2.92 8.36
N ILE A 141 4.09 4.25 8.39
CA ILE A 141 5.18 5.24 8.40
C ILE A 141 6.06 5.06 9.64
N GLU A 142 5.47 4.82 10.82
CA GLU A 142 6.24 4.53 12.03
C GLU A 142 7.02 3.22 11.92
N GLU A 143 6.46 2.18 11.32
CA GLU A 143 7.16 0.92 11.07
C GLU A 143 8.34 1.09 10.12
N VAL A 144 8.17 1.87 9.03
CA VAL A 144 9.28 2.22 8.13
C VAL A 144 10.40 2.93 8.90
N ARG A 145 10.08 3.89 9.79
CA ARG A 145 11.07 4.61 10.59
C ARG A 145 11.95 3.70 11.45
N LYS A 146 11.44 2.58 11.94
CA LYS A 146 12.20 1.59 12.74
C LYS A 146 13.28 0.84 11.94
N HIS A 147 13.32 1.03 10.62
CA HIS A 147 14.23 0.30 9.73
C HIS A 147 15.12 1.22 8.90
N MET A 148 14.96 2.54 9.03
CA MET A 148 15.75 3.53 8.28
C MET A 148 17.25 3.48 8.62
N ASP A 149 17.61 3.01 9.80
CA ASP A 149 18.99 2.88 10.28
C ASP A 149 19.73 1.65 9.73
N LYS A 150 19.02 0.72 9.07
CA LYS A 150 19.57 -0.56 8.62
C LYS A 150 20.26 -0.51 7.26
N ASN A 151 20.31 0.65 6.60
CA ASN A 151 20.90 0.82 5.26
C ASN A 151 20.43 -0.25 4.25
N THR A 152 19.15 -0.62 4.33
CA THR A 152 18.50 -1.64 3.50
C THR A 152 17.30 -1.00 2.81
N LEU A 153 17.08 -1.30 1.53
CA LEU A 153 15.96 -0.75 0.77
C LEU A 153 14.63 -1.17 1.41
N ILE A 154 13.76 -0.19 1.64
CA ILE A 154 12.43 -0.37 2.20
C ILE A 154 11.38 -0.14 1.10
N VAL A 155 10.51 -1.13 0.91
CA VAL A 155 9.33 -1.05 0.04
C VAL A 155 8.09 -1.08 0.92
N LYS A 156 7.32 0.00 0.88
CA LYS A 156 6.06 0.14 1.61
C LYS A 156 4.91 -0.24 0.67
N ASP A 157 3.97 -1.06 1.12
CA ASP A 157 2.74 -1.30 0.36
C ASP A 157 1.91 -0.01 0.23
N GLY A 158 1.35 0.22 -0.95
CA GLY A 158 0.53 1.38 -1.24
C GLY A 158 1.32 2.67 -1.55
N PRO A 159 0.68 3.84 -1.42
CA PRO A 159 1.25 5.11 -1.87
C PRO A 159 2.52 5.51 -1.12
N ALA A 160 3.37 6.30 -1.79
CA ALA A 160 4.53 6.95 -1.19
C ALA A 160 4.13 7.85 -0.01
N ALA A 161 4.93 7.88 1.04
CA ALA A 161 4.73 8.74 2.20
C ALA A 161 5.52 10.04 2.04
N ARG A 162 4.84 11.19 1.98
CA ARG A 162 5.49 12.50 1.88
C ARG A 162 6.31 12.82 3.13
N GLU A 163 5.90 12.25 4.26
CA GLU A 163 6.54 12.32 5.58
C GLU A 163 7.91 11.63 5.60
N LEU A 164 8.19 10.77 4.62
CA LEU A 164 9.43 10.02 4.46
C LEU A 164 9.98 10.21 3.04
N PRO A 165 10.60 11.36 2.72
CA PRO A 165 11.26 11.53 1.45
C PRO A 165 12.38 10.51 1.26
N PHE A 166 12.75 10.28 0.02
CA PHE A 166 13.79 9.36 -0.39
C PHE A 166 15.12 9.70 0.29
N GLU A 167 15.74 8.68 0.86
CA GLU A 167 17.08 8.63 1.40
C GLU A 167 17.86 7.54 0.65
N GLU A 168 19.12 7.82 0.32
CA GLU A 168 19.97 6.90 -0.43
C GLU A 168 20.08 5.54 0.26
N ASN A 169 20.09 4.45 -0.52
CA ASN A 169 20.10 3.04 -0.07
C ASN A 169 18.89 2.55 0.73
N VAL A 170 18.01 3.44 1.19
CA VAL A 170 16.88 3.08 2.07
C VAL A 170 15.53 3.28 1.38
N GLY A 171 15.38 4.28 0.52
CA GLY A 171 14.07 4.69 0.02
C GLY A 171 13.39 5.63 1.03
N PRO A 172 12.13 5.42 1.43
CA PRO A 172 11.28 4.28 1.12
C PRO A 172 10.61 4.43 -0.26
N ILE A 173 10.28 3.29 -0.87
CA ILE A 173 9.54 3.23 -2.14
C ILE A 173 8.13 2.72 -1.89
N GLY A 174 7.12 3.49 -2.28
CA GLY A 174 5.73 3.04 -2.31
C GLY A 174 5.51 2.08 -3.49
N LEU A 175 4.84 0.96 -3.24
CA LEU A 175 4.44 -0.03 -4.24
C LEU A 175 2.91 0.00 -4.40
N VAL A 176 2.43 0.74 -5.40
CA VAL A 176 1.00 0.89 -5.67
C VAL A 176 0.52 -0.18 -6.65
N LYS A 177 -0.37 -1.06 -6.16
CA LYS A 177 -0.99 -2.15 -6.92
C LYS A 177 -2.33 -1.74 -7.55
N ASN A 178 -3.05 -0.82 -6.88
CA ASN A 178 -4.36 -0.32 -7.30
C ASN A 178 -4.17 0.99 -8.09
N ILE A 179 -4.02 0.86 -9.40
CA ILE A 179 -3.65 1.96 -10.32
C ILE A 179 -4.88 2.66 -10.93
N GLY A 180 -5.91 2.89 -10.10
CA GLY A 180 -7.15 3.58 -10.52
C GLY A 180 -6.89 5.03 -10.91
N VAL A 181 -6.11 5.76 -10.10
CA VAL A 181 -5.55 7.07 -10.47
C VAL A 181 -4.21 6.85 -11.14
N THR A 182 -4.14 7.08 -12.45
CA THR A 182 -3.00 6.65 -13.27
C THR A 182 -1.83 7.62 -13.29
N GLU A 183 -2.08 8.91 -13.02
CA GLU A 183 -1.07 9.99 -13.09
C GLU A 183 -0.43 10.18 -14.47
N LEU A 184 -1.00 9.56 -15.52
CA LEU A 184 -0.56 9.66 -16.90
C LEU A 184 -1.71 10.06 -17.83
N SER A 185 -1.36 10.50 -19.04
CA SER A 185 -2.31 10.64 -20.13
C SER A 185 -2.89 9.26 -20.51
N LYS A 186 -4.12 9.26 -21.02
CA LYS A 186 -4.79 8.03 -21.47
C LYS A 186 -4.00 7.28 -22.54
N GLU A 187 -3.36 8.00 -23.46
CA GLU A 187 -2.60 7.40 -24.54
C GLU A 187 -1.27 6.80 -24.05
N ASP A 188 -0.61 7.42 -23.07
CA ASP A 188 0.61 6.86 -22.49
C ASP A 188 0.32 5.67 -21.59
N PHE A 189 -0.74 5.74 -20.79
CA PHE A 189 -1.16 4.61 -19.96
C PHE A 189 -1.48 3.35 -20.81
N LYS A 190 -2.13 3.52 -21.96
CA LYS A 190 -2.40 2.41 -22.89
C LYS A 190 -1.12 1.73 -23.41
N LYS A 191 0.01 2.45 -23.50
CA LYS A 191 1.30 1.87 -23.93
C LYS A 191 1.87 0.91 -22.88
N LEU A 192 1.57 1.12 -21.60
CA LEU A 192 2.11 0.32 -20.50
C LEU A 192 1.71 -1.15 -20.55
N ARG A 193 0.58 -1.49 -21.16
CA ARG A 193 0.14 -2.88 -21.31
C ARG A 193 1.11 -3.74 -22.12
N PHE A 194 1.95 -3.10 -22.94
CA PHE A 194 2.95 -3.73 -23.80
C PHE A 194 4.32 -3.85 -23.16
N LEU A 195 4.51 -3.31 -21.94
CA LEU A 195 5.71 -3.60 -21.15
C LEU A 195 5.79 -5.10 -20.93
N LYS A 196 6.99 -5.65 -21.12
CA LYS A 196 7.32 -7.04 -20.82
C LYS A 196 7.73 -7.17 -19.36
N LYS A 197 7.80 -8.42 -18.88
CA LYS A 197 8.25 -8.73 -17.53
C LYS A 197 9.60 -8.10 -17.23
N GLY A 198 9.67 -7.32 -16.15
CA GLY A 198 10.86 -6.61 -15.70
C GLY A 198 11.16 -5.30 -16.43
N GLU A 199 10.34 -4.92 -17.42
CA GLU A 199 10.42 -3.60 -18.03
C GLU A 199 9.68 -2.57 -17.17
N ARG A 200 10.19 -1.33 -17.18
CA ARG A 200 9.55 -0.18 -16.55
C ARG A 200 9.33 0.96 -17.54
N SER A 201 8.34 1.80 -17.25
CA SER A 201 8.20 3.08 -17.95
C SER A 201 9.37 4.01 -17.62
N LYS A 202 9.52 5.07 -18.42
CA LYS A 202 10.24 6.27 -17.95
C LYS A 202 9.64 6.76 -16.64
N MET A 203 10.48 7.35 -15.81
CA MET A 203 10.03 8.07 -14.63
C MET A 203 9.16 9.26 -15.02
N PHE A 204 8.17 9.57 -14.21
CA PHE A 204 7.32 10.74 -14.34
C PHE A 204 7.16 11.45 -13.00
N VAL A 205 6.87 12.76 -13.04
CA VAL A 205 6.69 13.61 -11.86
C VAL A 205 5.22 14.00 -11.74
N SER A 206 4.49 13.40 -10.80
CA SER A 206 3.03 13.60 -10.70
C SER A 206 2.60 14.82 -9.89
N SER A 207 3.44 15.31 -8.98
CA SER A 207 3.21 16.57 -8.26
C SER A 207 4.49 17.41 -8.15
N ARG A 208 4.34 18.73 -8.37
CA ARG A 208 5.36 19.76 -8.09
C ARG A 208 4.98 20.58 -6.86
N GLU A 209 4.30 19.98 -5.89
CA GLU A 209 4.05 20.65 -4.61
C GLU A 209 5.39 20.96 -3.93
N THR A 210 5.77 22.22 -3.93
CA THR A 210 6.97 22.65 -3.23
C THR A 210 6.82 22.37 -1.72
N PRO A 211 7.85 21.81 -1.05
CA PRO A 211 9.20 21.56 -1.54
C PRO A 211 9.49 20.15 -2.09
N LEU A 212 8.52 19.21 -2.12
CA LEU A 212 8.78 17.79 -2.42
C LEU A 212 8.12 17.33 -3.72
N LYS A 213 8.89 16.71 -4.62
CA LYS A 213 8.36 16.17 -5.89
C LYS A 213 8.07 14.69 -5.73
N LYS A 214 6.90 14.23 -6.18
CA LYS A 214 6.62 12.78 -6.27
C LYS A 214 7.09 12.25 -7.62
N VAL A 215 8.02 11.30 -7.59
CA VAL A 215 8.57 10.62 -8.77
C VAL A 215 8.03 9.20 -8.79
N GLY A 216 7.57 8.73 -9.94
CA GLY A 216 7.09 7.37 -10.09
C GLY A 216 7.43 6.74 -11.43
N ALA A 217 7.35 5.41 -11.48
CA ALA A 217 7.50 4.61 -12.70
C ALA A 217 6.59 3.39 -12.61
N TYR A 218 6.00 2.99 -13.74
CA TYR A 218 5.26 1.73 -13.83
C TYR A 218 6.21 0.58 -14.12
N VAL A 219 5.98 -0.57 -13.51
CA VAL A 219 6.77 -1.80 -13.68
C VAL A 219 5.84 -2.96 -13.98
N LYS A 220 6.22 -3.81 -14.93
CA LYS A 220 5.47 -5.04 -15.24
C LYS A 220 6.11 -6.26 -14.58
N LEU A 221 5.35 -6.95 -13.72
CA LEU A 221 5.85 -8.05 -12.89
C LEU A 221 5.76 -9.43 -13.55
N ILE A 222 4.88 -9.59 -14.55
CA ILE A 222 4.62 -10.86 -15.24
C ILE A 222 4.62 -10.69 -16.76
N ASP A 223 4.76 -11.81 -17.46
CA ASP A 223 4.56 -11.86 -18.90
C ASP A 223 3.08 -11.70 -19.27
N GLY A 224 2.82 -11.28 -20.52
CA GLY A 224 1.47 -11.13 -21.07
C GLY A 224 1.03 -9.67 -21.24
N GLU A 225 0.24 -9.41 -22.27
CA GLU A 225 -0.34 -8.08 -22.50
C GLU A 225 -1.50 -7.80 -21.54
N GLY A 226 -1.64 -6.54 -21.13
CA GLY A 226 -2.70 -6.08 -20.22
C GLY A 226 -2.14 -5.39 -18.99
N ILE A 227 -3.02 -5.06 -18.04
CA ILE A 227 -2.66 -4.31 -16.82
C ILE A 227 -2.48 -5.21 -15.59
N ARG A 228 -2.72 -6.52 -15.70
CA ARG A 228 -2.42 -7.47 -14.62
C ARG A 228 -0.90 -7.54 -14.41
N GLY A 229 -0.48 -7.46 -13.15
CA GLY A 229 0.92 -7.35 -12.74
C GLY A 229 1.59 -6.03 -13.10
N LEU A 230 0.83 -5.01 -13.50
CA LEU A 230 1.35 -3.66 -13.64
C LEU A 230 1.24 -2.95 -12.28
N VAL A 231 2.38 -2.55 -11.72
CA VAL A 231 2.47 -1.82 -10.45
C VAL A 231 3.15 -0.48 -10.66
N ARG A 232 2.86 0.50 -9.80
CA ARG A 232 3.57 1.79 -9.80
C ARG A 232 4.50 1.86 -8.59
N LEU A 233 5.78 2.06 -8.86
CA LEU A 233 6.77 2.46 -7.86
C LEU A 233 6.73 3.98 -7.74
N GLU A 234 6.71 4.50 -6.52
CA GLU A 234 6.73 5.96 -6.29
C GLU A 234 7.49 6.33 -5.01
N THR A 235 8.12 7.50 -5.01
CA THR A 235 8.75 8.09 -3.82
C THR A 235 8.71 9.62 -3.90
N TYR A 236 8.87 10.30 -2.76
CA TYR A 236 9.02 11.75 -2.71
C TYR A 236 10.50 12.13 -2.66
N VAL A 237 10.96 13.02 -3.52
CA VAL A 237 12.34 13.52 -3.52
C VAL A 237 12.40 14.97 -3.02
N LYS A 238 13.49 15.30 -2.32
CA LYS A 238 13.77 16.65 -1.81
C LYS A 238 14.49 17.50 -2.85
N ASP A 239 15.45 16.90 -3.55
CA ASP A 239 16.30 17.55 -4.54
C ASP A 239 16.40 16.68 -5.82
N ASP A 240 16.62 17.32 -6.96
CA ASP A 240 16.75 16.64 -8.25
C ASP A 240 18.08 15.88 -8.36
N ASP A 241 19.07 16.18 -7.52
CA ASP A 241 20.30 15.40 -7.37
C ASP A 241 20.05 13.95 -6.89
N GLN A 242 18.88 13.69 -6.31
CA GLN A 242 18.48 12.36 -5.84
C GLN A 242 17.96 11.46 -6.98
N ILE A 243 17.56 12.05 -8.13
CA ILE A 243 16.95 11.34 -9.26
C ILE A 243 17.82 10.19 -9.79
N PRO A 244 19.15 10.32 -9.94
CA PRO A 244 20.00 9.21 -10.36
C PRO A 244 19.97 8.01 -9.40
N TYR A 245 19.87 8.24 -8.09
CA TYR A 245 19.77 7.17 -7.10
C TYR A 245 18.40 6.49 -7.15
N VAL A 246 17.32 7.28 -7.29
CA VAL A 246 15.96 6.75 -7.49
C VAL A 246 15.89 5.91 -8.77
N ARG A 247 16.47 6.39 -9.89
CA ARG A 247 16.55 5.66 -11.15
C ARG A 247 17.17 4.27 -10.96
N LYS A 248 18.32 4.23 -10.29
CA LYS A 248 19.01 2.97 -9.99
C LYS A 248 18.13 2.02 -9.16
N VAL A 249 17.48 2.54 -8.12
CA VAL A 249 16.56 1.74 -7.29
C VAL A 249 15.37 1.22 -8.10
N PHE A 250 14.81 2.02 -9.01
CA PHE A 250 13.72 1.59 -9.88
C PHE A 250 14.16 0.53 -10.89
N ASP A 251 15.37 0.65 -11.47
CA ASP A 251 15.95 -0.39 -12.34
C ASP A 251 16.17 -1.70 -11.55
N ASP A 252 16.73 -1.61 -10.34
CA ASP A 252 17.01 -2.76 -9.47
C ASP A 252 15.72 -3.45 -9.00
N LEU A 253 14.68 -2.68 -8.64
CA LEU A 253 13.36 -3.21 -8.31
C LEU A 253 12.65 -3.81 -9.53
N ALA A 254 12.74 -3.17 -10.70
CA ALA A 254 12.18 -3.71 -11.93
C ALA A 254 12.81 -5.06 -12.30
N LYS A 255 14.11 -5.25 -12.03
CA LYS A 255 14.78 -6.54 -12.19
C LYS A 255 14.40 -7.54 -11.09
N THR A 256 14.25 -7.09 -9.84
CA THR A 256 14.09 -7.98 -8.68
C THR A 256 12.64 -8.46 -8.47
N LEU A 257 11.67 -7.54 -8.43
CA LEU A 257 10.28 -7.85 -8.08
C LEU A 257 9.61 -8.94 -8.94
N PRO A 258 9.88 -9.07 -10.26
CA PRO A 258 9.35 -10.17 -11.06
C PRO A 258 9.81 -11.58 -10.65
N HIS A 259 10.87 -11.68 -9.85
CA HIS A 259 11.34 -12.94 -9.25
C HIS A 259 10.64 -13.26 -7.92
N LEU A 260 9.97 -12.27 -7.33
CA LEU A 260 9.27 -12.38 -6.05
C LEU A 260 7.77 -12.56 -6.22
N THR A 261 7.31 -12.73 -7.46
CA THR A 261 5.90 -13.00 -7.80
C THR A 261 5.77 -14.38 -8.45
N ALA A 262 4.53 -14.85 -8.57
CA ALA A 262 4.20 -15.99 -9.40
C ALA A 262 2.98 -15.67 -10.27
N ASP A 263 2.99 -16.16 -11.51
CA ASP A 263 1.83 -16.09 -12.40
C ASP A 263 0.98 -17.35 -12.27
N LEU A 264 0.35 -17.48 -11.10
CA LEU A 264 -0.53 -18.60 -10.75
C LEU A 264 -1.91 -18.05 -10.36
N PRO A 265 -2.97 -18.87 -10.43
CA PRO A 265 -4.33 -18.47 -10.03
C PRO A 265 -4.49 -18.44 -8.50
N ILE A 266 -3.53 -17.82 -7.80
CA ILE A 266 -3.58 -17.56 -6.36
C ILE A 266 -4.19 -16.17 -6.16
N PRO A 267 -5.12 -16.00 -5.21
CA PRO A 267 -5.77 -14.71 -4.97
C PRO A 267 -4.76 -13.57 -4.81
N ARG A 268 -5.01 -12.45 -5.51
CA ARG A 268 -4.22 -11.21 -5.48
C ARG A 268 -2.79 -11.30 -6.07
N LEU A 269 -2.34 -12.45 -6.57
CA LEU A 269 -1.18 -12.52 -7.46
C LEU A 269 -1.54 -12.05 -8.88
N PRO A 270 -0.60 -11.43 -9.60
CA PRO A 270 0.82 -11.23 -9.27
C PRO A 270 1.14 -9.91 -8.55
N GLU A 271 0.18 -9.00 -8.39
CA GLU A 271 0.41 -7.68 -7.83
C GLU A 271 0.80 -7.77 -6.35
N ASN A 272 0.20 -8.69 -5.61
CA ASN A 272 0.57 -8.98 -4.23
C ASN A 272 1.71 -9.99 -4.12
N ILE A 273 2.93 -9.55 -4.45
CA ILE A 273 4.13 -10.40 -4.46
C ILE A 273 4.30 -11.25 -3.19
N LEU A 274 4.97 -12.40 -3.32
CA LEU A 274 5.02 -13.45 -2.30
C LEU A 274 5.50 -12.96 -0.92
N PRO A 275 6.52 -12.09 -0.78
CA PRO A 275 6.91 -11.57 0.52
C PRO A 275 5.80 -10.76 1.21
N ILE A 276 5.03 -9.98 0.45
CA ILE A 276 3.91 -9.19 0.99
C ILE A 276 2.74 -10.11 1.34
N GLN A 277 2.43 -11.10 0.49
CA GLN A 277 1.41 -12.11 0.81
C GLN A 277 1.75 -12.87 2.11
N PHE A 278 3.02 -13.24 2.31
CA PHE A 278 3.49 -13.87 3.55
C PHE A 278 3.37 -12.93 4.75
N LEU A 279 3.70 -11.63 4.59
CA LEU A 279 3.52 -10.62 5.63
C LEU A 279 2.04 -10.48 6.02
N GLU A 280 1.15 -10.29 5.05
CA GLU A 280 -0.30 -10.14 5.30
C GLU A 280 -0.89 -11.36 6.03
N GLU A 281 -0.48 -12.58 5.65
CA GLU A 281 -0.91 -13.82 6.30
C GLU A 281 -0.46 -13.85 7.76
N ASN A 282 0.81 -13.51 8.05
CA ASN A 282 1.33 -13.50 9.41
C ASN A 282 0.70 -12.39 10.26
N LEU A 283 0.45 -11.20 9.71
CA LEU A 283 -0.27 -10.12 10.41
C LEU A 283 -1.70 -10.56 10.77
N SER A 284 -2.32 -11.40 9.94
CA SER A 284 -3.68 -11.90 10.17
C SER A 284 -3.82 -12.75 11.43
N TYR A 285 -2.77 -13.47 11.83
CA TYR A 285 -2.76 -14.30 13.03
C TYR A 285 -2.88 -13.51 14.33
N TYR A 286 -2.49 -12.23 14.32
CA TYR A 286 -2.59 -11.36 15.49
C TYR A 286 -3.93 -10.62 15.58
N LEU A 287 -4.76 -10.64 14.52
CA LEU A 287 -6.07 -9.99 14.53
C LEU A 287 -7.10 -10.79 15.33
N THR A 288 -7.88 -10.08 16.14
CA THR A 288 -8.89 -10.67 17.03
C THR A 288 -9.98 -11.37 16.23
N ASP A 289 -10.43 -12.54 16.71
CA ASP A 289 -11.51 -13.30 16.09
C ASP A 289 -12.76 -12.43 15.87
N LYS A 290 -13.32 -12.52 14.65
CA LYS A 290 -14.41 -11.66 14.22
C LYS A 290 -15.72 -11.99 14.94
N ASN A 291 -15.99 -13.28 15.22
CA ASN A 291 -17.21 -13.69 15.90
C ASN A 291 -17.21 -13.21 17.36
N TYR A 292 -16.12 -13.46 18.08
CA TYR A 292 -15.92 -12.99 19.45
C TYR A 292 -16.10 -11.48 19.58
N MET A 293 -15.39 -10.71 18.75
CA MET A 293 -15.44 -9.25 18.84
C MET A 293 -16.82 -8.69 18.48
N ASN A 294 -17.45 -9.18 17.40
CA ASN A 294 -18.78 -8.72 17.02
C ASN A 294 -19.82 -9.03 18.09
N THR A 295 -19.86 -10.26 18.62
CA THR A 295 -20.79 -10.64 19.69
C THR A 295 -20.61 -9.75 20.92
N ARG A 296 -19.36 -9.47 21.31
CA ARG A 296 -19.08 -8.60 22.45
C ARG A 296 -19.49 -7.15 22.18
N LEU A 297 -19.14 -6.59 21.03
CA LEU A 297 -19.53 -5.23 20.66
C LEU A 297 -21.07 -5.07 20.66
N PHE A 298 -21.80 -5.96 19.99
CA PHE A 298 -23.28 -5.89 19.96
C PHE A 298 -23.93 -6.06 21.34
N ALA A 299 -23.29 -6.78 22.28
CA ALA A 299 -23.84 -6.95 23.63
C ALA A 299 -23.73 -5.68 24.50
N TYR A 300 -22.79 -4.79 24.19
CA TYR A 300 -22.47 -3.60 25.00
C TYR A 300 -22.77 -2.27 24.29
N ILE A 301 -22.90 -2.23 22.96
CA ILE A 301 -23.33 -1.04 22.23
C ILE A 301 -24.80 -0.74 22.58
N GLY A 302 -25.07 0.46 23.10
CA GLY A 302 -26.42 0.93 23.45
C GLY A 302 -26.87 0.61 24.88
N ARG A 303 -25.96 0.19 25.75
CA ARG A 303 -26.14 0.15 27.21
C ARG A 303 -25.37 1.28 27.86
#